data_AF-A0A3M2G715-F1
#
_entry.id   AF-A0A3M2G715-F1
#
_cell.length_a   1.000
_cell.length_b   1.000
_cell.length_c   1.000
_cell.angle_alpha   90.00
_cell.angle_beta   90.00
_cell.angle_gamma   90.00
#
_symmetry.space_group_name_H-M   'P 1'
#
loop_
_entity.id
_entity.type
_entity.pdbx_description
1 polymer ?
#
loop_
_entity_poly.entity_id
_entity_poly.type
_entity_poly.pdbx_seq_one_letter_code
_entity_poly.pdbx_strand_id
1 'polypeptide(L)' 'MLIELHLLTPHAPANLNRDDFGRPKTAYFGGTERGRISS' A
#
# COMPACT_ATOMS: atom_id res chain seq x y z
N MET A 1 -0.73 -21.56 -19.39
CA MET A 1 -1.96 -20.98 -18.80
C MET A 1 -1.53 -19.90 -17.83
N LEU A 2 -2.06 -18.67 -17.95
CA LEU A 2 -1.79 -17.57 -17.01
C LEU A 2 -2.99 -17.40 -16.09
N ILE A 3 -2.74 -17.15 -14.80
CA ILE A 3 -3.78 -16.85 -13.80
C ILE A 3 -3.45 -15.49 -13.19
N GLU A 4 -4.41 -14.58 -13.19
CA GLU A 4 -4.29 -13.24 -12.63
C GLU A 4 -5.17 -13.12 -11.37
N LEU A 5 -4.61 -12.56 -10.30
CA LEU A 5 -5.31 -12.37 -9.03
C LEU A 5 -5.35 -10.88 -8.68
N HIS A 6 -6.56 -10.36 -8.49
CA HIS A 6 -6.83 -8.97 -8.13
C HIS A 6 -7.63 -8.91 -6.84
N LEU A 7 -7.16 -8.13 -5.87
CA LEU A 7 -7.75 -8.03 -4.53
C LEU A 7 -7.95 -6.57 -4.14
N LEU A 8 -9.07 -6.30 -3.46
CA LEU A 8 -9.34 -5.04 -2.77
C LEU A 8 -9.56 -5.36 -1.30
N THR A 9 -8.59 -5.00 -0.45
CA THR A 9 -8.61 -5.32 0.98
C THR A 9 -8.67 -4.02 1.79
N PRO A 10 -9.80 -3.72 2.46
CA PRO A 10 -9.84 -2.64 3.43
C PRO A 10 -9.11 -3.06 4.71
N HIS A 11 -8.47 -2.09 5.38
CA HIS A 11 -7.82 -2.30 6.66
C HIS A 11 -8.36 -1.32 7.70
N ALA A 12 -8.45 -1.76 8.96
CA ALA A 12 -8.62 -0.86 10.09
C ALA A 12 -7.41 0.08 10.22
N PRO A 13 -7.50 1.19 10.99
CA PRO A 13 -6.37 2.09 11.20
C PRO A 13 -5.13 1.34 11.70
N ALA A 14 -4.09 1.28 10.87
CA ALA A 14 -2.85 0.57 11.17
C ALA A 14 -1.68 1.13 10.36
N ASN A 15 -0.48 1.06 10.93
CA ASN A 15 0.76 1.40 10.23
C ASN A 15 1.38 0.15 9.60
N LEU A 16 0.73 -0.34 8.53
CA LEU A 16 0.95 -1.66 7.91
C LEU A 16 2.31 -1.84 7.25
N ASN A 17 2.96 -0.75 6.84
CA ASN A 17 4.26 -0.79 6.17
C ASN A 17 5.02 0.50 6.47
N ARG A 18 6.22 0.39 7.07
CA ARG A 18 6.97 1.52 7.64
C ARG A 18 8.26 1.80 6.88
N ASP A 19 8.64 3.07 6.79
CA ASP A 19 9.98 3.50 6.39
C ASP A 19 10.99 3.37 7.55
N ASP A 20 12.24 3.76 7.29
CA ASP A 20 13.34 3.69 8.26
C ASP A 20 13.13 4.62 9.48
N PHE A 21 12.21 5.57 9.39
CA PHE A 21 11.81 6.47 10.47
C PHE A 21 10.50 6.05 11.14
N GLY A 22 9.94 4.89 10.78
CA GLY A 22 8.71 4.35 11.36
C GLY A 22 7.41 4.93 10.80
N ARG A 23 7.46 5.78 9.76
CA ARG A 23 6.28 6.42 9.14
C ARG A 23 5.64 5.47 8.12
N PRO A 24 4.31 5.54 7.88
CA PRO A 24 3.68 4.77 6.82
C PRO A 24 4.32 5.07 5.46
N LYS A 25 4.67 4.03 4.69
CA LYS A 25 5.16 4.24 3.31
C LYS A 25 4.04 4.76 2.43
N THR A 26 4.38 5.70 1.55
CA THR A 26 3.46 6.30 0.59
C THR A 26 3.99 6.19 -0.86
N ALA A 27 3.12 6.48 -1.82
CA ALA A 27 3.45 6.67 -3.23
C ALA A 27 2.46 7.65 -3.90
N TYR A 28 2.92 8.36 -4.93
CA TYR A 28 2.04 9.18 -5.78
C TYR A 28 1.40 8.32 -6.87
N PHE A 29 0.06 8.36 -6.95
CA PHE A 29 -0.68 7.71 -8.04
C PHE A 29 -1.94 8.52 -8.39
N GLY A 30 -2.04 8.89 -9.67
CA GLY A 30 -3.14 9.75 -10.16
C GLY A 30 -3.09 11.17 -9.58
N GLY A 31 -1.89 11.71 -9.33
CA GLY A 31 -1.72 13.07 -8.80
C GLY A 31 -2.00 13.24 -7.31
N THR A 32 -2.23 12.15 -6.56
CA THR A 32 -2.47 12.18 -5.10
C THR A 32 -1.57 11.18 -4.39
N GLU A 33 -1.16 11.51 -3.17
CA GLU A 33 -0.44 10.60 -2.29
C GLU A 33 -1.37 9.51 -1.74
N ARG A 34 -0.89 8.25 -1.72
CA ARG A 34 -1.62 7.09 -1.20
C ARG A 34 -0.70 6.26 -0.31
N GLY A 35 -1.27 5.61 0.71
CA GLY A 35 -0.55 4.61 1.49
C GLY A 35 -0.14 3.40 0.63
N ARG A 36 1.04 2.85 0.87
CA ARG A 36 1.61 1.74 0.08
C ARG A 36 2.14 0.62 0.98
N ILE A 37 1.77 -0.61 0.65
CA ILE A 37 2.39 -1.82 1.17
C ILE A 37 3.34 -2.32 0.07
N SER A 38 4.62 -2.59 0.41
CA SER A 38 5.57 -3.15 -0.57
C SER A 38 5.16 -4.57 -0.96
N SER A 39 5.48 -4.96 -2.19
CA SER A 39 5.34 -6.33 -2.68
C SER A 39 6.04 -7.35 -1.78
#